data_AF-A0A5V6RMG4-F1
#
_entry.id   AF-A0A5V6RMG4-F1
#
_cell.length_a   1.000
_cell.length_b   1.000
_cell.length_c   1.000
_cell.angle_alpha   90.00
_cell.angle_beta   90.00
_cell.angle_gamma   90.00
#
_symmetry.space_group_name_H-M   'P 1'
#
loop_
_entity.id
_entity.type
_entity.pdbx_description
1 polymer ?
#
loop_
_entity_poly.entity_id
_entity_poly.type
_entity_poly.pdbx_seq_one_letter_code
_entity_poly.pdbx_strand_id
1 'polypeptide(L)'
;MKPIRGGNRDTGKALAAIEKPKPARLQLNIHPDLHKLLKTVCFNNEVEMSDIVLEGVRDYLLRAGVNPDDLSAVWWMKPKDW
;
A
#
# COMPACT_ATOMS: atom_id res chain seq x y z
N MET A 1 41.81 -19.92 -23.56
CA MET A 1 41.16 -19.50 -22.29
C MET A 1 39.74 -20.07 -22.25
N LYS A 2 39.37 -20.85 -21.23
CA LYS A 2 37.99 -21.34 -21.02
C LYS A 2 37.21 -20.29 -20.24
N PRO A 3 35.97 -19.92 -20.60
CA PRO A 3 35.18 -19.04 -19.75
C PRO A 3 34.70 -19.83 -18.52
N ILE A 4 34.96 -19.26 -17.34
CA ILE A 4 34.49 -19.75 -16.05
C ILE A 4 32.99 -19.51 -15.99
N ARG A 5 32.24 -20.61 -15.86
CA ARG A 5 30.79 -20.61 -15.64
C ARG A 5 30.53 -20.16 -14.20
N GLY A 6 30.61 -18.85 -13.97
CA GLY A 6 30.23 -18.22 -12.70
C GLY A 6 28.72 -18.25 -12.55
N GLY A 7 28.19 -19.28 -11.89
CA GLY A 7 26.81 -19.29 -11.44
C GLY A 7 26.60 -18.14 -10.46
N ASN A 8 25.88 -17.09 -10.89
CA ASN A 8 25.49 -15.97 -10.05
C ASN A 8 24.67 -16.48 -8.86
N ARG A 9 25.33 -16.66 -7.71
CA ARG A 9 24.68 -16.85 -6.40
C ARG A 9 23.91 -15.59 -5.95
N ASP A 10 24.07 -14.47 -6.66
CA ASP A 10 23.42 -13.20 -6.38
C ASP A 10 22.06 -13.00 -7.04
N THR A 11 21.69 -13.84 -8.03
CA THR A 11 20.40 -13.71 -8.73
C THR A 11 19.21 -13.92 -7.78
N GLY A 12 19.36 -14.79 -6.78
CA GLY A 12 18.30 -15.06 -5.79
C GLY A 12 18.04 -13.89 -4.82
N LYS A 13 19.09 -13.13 -4.46
CA LYS A 13 18.94 -11.93 -3.61
C LYS A 13 18.43 -10.73 -4.39
N ALA A 14 18.80 -10.62 -5.67
CA ALA A 14 18.26 -9.59 -6.56
C ALA A 14 16.74 -9.77 -6.78
N LEU A 15 16.26 -11.02 -6.94
CA LEU A 15 14.83 -11.32 -7.08
C LEU A 15 14.02 -10.98 -5.82
N ALA A 16 14.57 -11.24 -4.62
CA ALA A 16 13.89 -10.90 -3.36
C ALA A 16 13.76 -9.38 -3.11
N ALA A 17 14.57 -8.55 -3.79
CA ALA A 17 14.49 -7.09 -3.70
C ALA A 17 13.51 -6.48 -4.72
N ILE A 18 12.97 -7.26 -5.66
CA ILE A 18 12.09 -6.76 -6.73
C ILE A 18 10.63 -6.61 -6.29
N GLU A 19 10.16 -7.27 -5.23
CA GLU A 19 8.70 -7.35 -4.96
C GLU A 19 8.27 -7.03 -3.53
N LYS A 20 8.85 -6.00 -2.91
CA LYS A 20 8.09 -5.31 -1.84
C LYS A 20 7.52 -4.03 -2.44
N PRO A 21 6.22 -3.98 -2.78
CA PRO A 21 5.61 -2.73 -3.21
C PRO A 21 5.87 -1.69 -2.12
N LYS A 22 6.55 -0.60 -2.50
CA LYS A 22 6.79 0.51 -1.58
C LYS A 22 5.43 1.10 -1.20
N PRO A 23 5.20 1.46 0.08
CA PRO A 23 3.94 2.07 0.47
C PRO A 23 3.71 3.34 -0.36
N ALA A 24 2.57 3.42 -1.03
CA ALA A 24 2.16 4.62 -1.72
C ALA A 24 1.78 5.69 -0.68
N ARG A 25 2.19 6.93 -0.91
CA ARG A 25 1.78 8.06 -0.08
C ARG A 25 0.43 8.57 -0.57
N LEU A 26 -0.53 8.65 0.36
CA LEU A 26 -1.85 9.23 0.09
C LEU A 26 -1.92 10.62 0.74
N GLN A 27 -2.11 11.66 -0.08
CA GLN A 27 -2.43 13.00 0.40
C GLN A 27 -3.94 13.21 0.27
N LEU A 28 -4.60 13.60 1.36
CA LEU A 28 -6.05 13.74 1.43
C LEU A 28 -6.42 15.18 1.76
N ASN A 29 -7.43 15.70 1.07
CA ASN A 29 -8.12 16.92 1.45
C ASN A 29 -9.34 16.54 2.30
N ILE A 30 -9.35 16.98 3.56
CA ILE A 30 -10.42 16.69 4.52
C ILE A 30 -10.99 18.01 5.02
N HIS A 31 -12.33 18.09 5.17
CA HIS A 31 -12.97 19.25 5.75
C HIS A 31 -12.37 19.57 7.14
N PRO A 32 -12.03 20.83 7.46
CA PRO A 32 -11.26 21.17 8.66
C PRO A 32 -11.91 20.71 9.96
N ASP A 33 -13.24 20.78 10.06
CA ASP A 33 -13.92 20.34 11.28
C ASP A 33 -13.95 18.82 11.45
N LEU A 34 -14.03 18.06 10.34
CA LEU A 34 -13.88 16.61 10.37
C LEU A 34 -12.46 16.22 10.75
N HIS A 35 -11.45 16.94 10.26
CA HIS A 35 -10.07 16.73 10.63
C HIS A 35 -9.82 16.97 12.13
N LYS A 36 -10.41 18.02 12.72
CA LYS A 36 -10.35 18.25 14.18
C LYS A 36 -10.97 17.11 14.96
N LEU A 37 -12.18 16.70 14.59
CA LEU A 37 -12.89 15.60 15.25
C LEU A 37 -12.10 14.29 15.16
N LEU A 38 -11.60 13.96 13.97
CA LEU A 38 -10.77 12.77 13.75
C LEU A 38 -9.52 12.81 14.61
N LYS A 39 -8.81 13.95 14.66
CA LYS A 39 -7.63 14.12 15.49
C LYS A 39 -7.94 13.92 16.98
N THR A 40 -9.04 14.49 17.48
CA THR A 40 -9.45 14.33 18.89
C THR A 40 -9.76 12.88 19.22
N VAL A 41 -10.50 12.18 18.35
CA VAL A 41 -10.83 10.77 18.56
C VAL A 41 -9.56 9.91 18.51
N CYS A 42 -8.68 10.11 17.54
CA CYS A 42 -7.42 9.37 17.43
C CYS A 42 -6.53 9.59 18.67
N PHE A 43 -6.42 10.84 19.14
CA PHE A 43 -5.67 11.16 20.34
C PHE A 43 -6.23 10.45 21.59
N ASN A 44 -7.55 10.46 21.76
CA ASN A 44 -8.19 9.84 22.93
C ASN A 44 -8.10 8.31 22.94
N ASN A 45 -7.98 7.69 21.77
CA ASN A 45 -7.89 6.23 21.62
C ASN A 45 -6.44 5.74 21.43
N GLU A 46 -5.45 6.63 21.51
CA GLU A 46 -4.03 6.30 21.31
C GLU A 46 -3.75 5.58 19.97
N VAL A 47 -4.46 5.98 18.91
CA VAL A 47 -4.30 5.41 17.56
C VAL A 47 -3.79 6.45 16.59
N GLU A 48 -2.94 6.01 15.66
CA GLU A 48 -2.43 6.84 14.59
C GLU A 48 -3.53 7.10 13.55
N MET A 49 -3.64 8.35 13.08
CA MET A 49 -4.63 8.71 12.05
C MET A 49 -4.40 7.94 10.75
N SER A 50 -3.16 7.61 10.42
CA SER A 50 -2.83 6.81 9.24
C SER A 50 -3.44 5.41 9.29
N ASP A 51 -3.52 4.83 10.48
CA ASP A 51 -4.03 3.47 10.66
C ASP A 51 -5.55 3.45 10.48
N ILE A 52 -6.24 4.47 11.00
CA ILE A 52 -7.68 4.66 10.79
C ILE A 52 -8.00 4.88 9.31
N VAL A 53 -7.19 5.66 8.59
CA VAL A 53 -7.38 5.84 7.15
C VAL A 53 -7.14 4.53 6.40
N LEU A 54 -6.13 3.74 6.79
CA LEU A 54 -5.83 2.45 6.19
C LEU A 54 -6.97 1.45 6.41
N GLU A 55 -7.51 1.40 7.62
CA GLU A 55 -8.68 0.58 7.96
C GLU A 55 -9.90 0.99 7.14
N GLY A 56 -10.19 2.29 7.06
CA GLY A 56 -11.28 2.81 6.25
C GLY A 56 -11.16 2.46 4.76
N VAL A 57 -9.93 2.47 4.22
CA VAL A 57 -9.64 2.01 2.84
C VAL A 57 -9.91 0.51 2.70
N ARG A 58 -9.42 -0.32 3.62
CA ARG A 58 -9.65 -1.78 3.60
C ARG A 58 -11.13 -2.12 3.66
N ASP A 59 -11.87 -1.50 4.58
CA ASP A 59 -13.31 -1.69 4.74
C ASP A 59 -14.10 -1.26 3.51
N TYR A 60 -13.66 -0.20 2.84
CA TYR A 60 -14.28 0.22 1.59
C TYR A 60 -14.05 -0.81 0.48
N LEU A 61 -12.82 -1.32 0.31
CA LEU A 61 -12.50 -2.35 -0.68
C LEU A 61 -13.33 -3.62 -0.45
N LEU A 62 -13.41 -4.09 0.81
CA LEU A 62 -14.22 -5.24 1.17
C LEU A 62 -15.70 -5.05 0.83
N ARG A 63 -16.27 -3.87 1.13
CA ARG A 63 -17.65 -3.53 0.77
C ARG A 63 -17.88 -3.46 -0.74
N ALA A 64 -16.86 -3.11 -1.51
CA ALA A 64 -16.87 -3.14 -2.95
C ALA A 64 -16.69 -4.56 -3.54
N GLY A 65 -16.55 -5.59 -2.70
CA GLY A 65 -16.31 -6.98 -3.11
C GLY A 65 -14.86 -7.26 -3.53
N VAL A 66 -13.93 -6.35 -3.22
CA VAL A 66 -12.50 -6.50 -3.50
C VAL A 66 -11.80 -6.96 -2.24
N ASN A 67 -11.08 -8.08 -2.32
CA ASN A 67 -10.23 -8.52 -1.23
C ASN A 67 -8.98 -7.62 -1.17
N PRO A 68 -8.76 -6.83 -0.08
CA PRO A 68 -7.63 -5.91 0.02
C PRO A 68 -6.27 -6.62 0.06
N ASP A 69 -6.24 -7.92 0.39
CA ASP A 69 -5.03 -8.74 0.39
C ASP A 69 -4.79 -9.43 -0.97
N ASP A 70 -5.77 -9.37 -1.88
CA ASP A 70 -5.66 -9.91 -3.24
C ASP A 70 -5.19 -8.83 -4.22
N LEU A 71 -3.86 -8.70 -4.34
CA LEU A 71 -3.22 -7.78 -5.28
C LEU A 71 -3.21 -8.30 -6.73
N SER A 72 -3.77 -9.49 -7.01
CA SER A 72 -3.79 -10.04 -8.37
C SER A 72 -4.66 -9.21 -9.33
N ALA A 73 -5.65 -8.48 -8.80
CA ALA A 73 -6.56 -7.63 -9.55
C ALA A 73 -5.94 -6.29 -10.00
N VAL A 74 -4.82 -5.86 -9.41
CA VAL A 74 -4.23 -4.53 -9.63
C VAL A 74 -3.63 -4.36 -11.03
N TRP A 75 -3.35 -5.46 -11.74
CA TRP A 75 -2.63 -5.45 -13.02
C TRP A 75 -3.47 -5.12 -14.27
N TRP A 76 -4.79 -4.90 -14.14
CA TRP A 76 -5.67 -4.78 -15.31
C TRP A 76 -6.34 -3.42 -15.50
N MET A 77 -6.28 -2.52 -14.51
CA MET A 77 -6.84 -1.18 -14.67
C MET A 77 -5.74 -0.22 -15.11
N LYS A 78 -5.64 0.02 -16.43
CA LYS A 78 -5.06 1.29 -16.89
C LYS A 78 -5.84 2.41 -16.20
N PRO A 79 -5.17 3.38 -15.54
CA PRO A 79 -5.85 4.56 -15.04
C PRO A 79 -6.64 5.15 -16.20
N LYS A 80 -7.96 5.31 -16.05
CA LYS A 80 -8.67 6.25 -16.92
C LYS A 80 -8.06 7.60 -16.57
N ASP A 81 -7.46 8.24 -17.58
CA ASP A 81 -6.93 9.60 -17.47
C ASP A 81 -7.99 10.48 -16.76
N TRP A 82 -7.62 11.02 -15.60
CA TRP A 82 -8.39 11.99 -14.84
C TRP A 82 -7.63 13.32 -14.82
#